data_AF-A0A499VM64-F1
#
_entry.id   AF-A0A499VM64-F1
#
_cell.length_a   1.000
_cell.length_b   1.000
_cell.length_c   1.000
_cell.angle_alpha   90.00
_cell.angle_beta   90.00
_cell.angle_gamma   90.00
#
_symmetry.space_group_name_H-M   'P 1'
#
loop_
_entity.id
_entity.type
_entity.pdbx_description
1 polymer ?
#
loop_
_entity_poly.entity_id
_entity_poly.type
_entity_poly.pdbx_seq_one_letter_code
_entity_poly.pdbx_strand_id
1 'polypeptide(L)'
;MNELGVSRGTSYQDQPLTTVHVGPGHGEYGAFQPGAATSMGYDDLKVIEAYRFLRSIAEETPYGATLPDAVHSAAVLEAMAASAESRAWVDVPTP
;
A
#
# COMPACT_ATOMS: atom_id res chain seq x y z
N MET A 1 4.74 9.02 -8.75
CA MET A 1 4.04 7.82 -8.25
C MET A 1 4.77 6.54 -8.69
N ASN A 2 6.09 6.46 -8.51
CA ASN A 2 6.92 5.26 -8.72
C ASN A 2 8.31 5.47 -8.10
N GLU A 3 8.36 6.22 -7.00
CA GLU A 3 9.57 6.48 -6.25
C GLU A 3 9.24 6.67 -4.78
N LEU A 4 10.20 6.31 -3.92
CA LEU A 4 10.12 6.45 -2.48
C LEU A 4 11.44 7.05 -1.97
N GLY A 5 11.35 8.18 -1.28
CA GLY A 5 12.48 8.72 -0.54
C GLY A 5 12.69 7.92 0.74
N VAL A 6 13.85 7.29 0.89
CA VAL A 6 14.22 6.48 2.05
C VAL A 6 15.40 7.12 2.77
N SER A 7 15.17 7.51 4.02
CA SER A 7 16.22 7.89 4.96
C SER A 7 16.29 6.83 6.06
N ARG A 8 17.50 6.36 6.39
CA ARG A 8 17.70 5.31 7.43
C ARG A 8 18.63 5.84 8.51
N GLY A 9 18.25 5.67 9.78
CA GLY A 9 19.02 6.09 10.96
C GLY A 9 18.28 7.13 11.81
N THR A 10 18.97 7.72 12.79
CA THR A 10 18.39 8.62 13.79
C THR A 10 19.12 9.97 13.88
N SER A 11 19.93 10.31 12.88
CA SER A 11 20.68 11.57 12.87
C SER A 11 19.74 12.76 12.77
N TYR A 12 19.95 13.76 13.62
CA TYR A 12 19.13 14.97 13.64
C TYR A 12 19.45 15.93 12.48
N GLN A 13 20.70 15.98 12.05
CA GLN A 13 21.17 16.81 10.94
C GLN A 13 21.97 15.97 9.94
N ASP A 14 21.99 16.43 8.69
CA ASP A 14 22.76 15.85 7.58
C ASP A 14 22.50 14.36 7.31
N GLN A 15 21.30 13.87 7.62
CA GLN A 15 20.94 12.49 7.34
C GLN A 15 20.72 12.26 5.84
N PRO A 16 21.37 11.26 5.24
CA PRO A 16 21.24 11.01 3.81
C PRO A 16 19.85 10.47 3.45
N LEU A 17 19.32 10.99 2.34
CA LEU A 17 18.11 10.49 1.67
C LEU A 17 18.52 9.75 0.39
N THR A 18 17.98 8.56 0.18
CA THR A 18 18.09 7.83 -1.09
C THR A 18 16.73 7.73 -1.76
N THR A 19 16.65 8.10 -3.03
CA THR A 19 15.44 7.84 -3.83
C THR A 19 15.49 6.41 -4.36
N VAL A 20 14.48 5.63 -4.03
CA VAL A 20 14.26 4.29 -4.57
C VAL A 20 13.22 4.38 -5.68
N HIS A 21 13.60 4.04 -6.91
CA HIS A 21 12.65 3.97 -8.02
C HIS A 21 12.02 2.58 -8.12
N VAL A 22 10.71 2.55 -8.39
CA VAL A 22 10.01 1.31 -8.72
C VAL A 22 10.52 0.81 -10.08
N GLY A 23 10.72 -0.50 -10.25
CA GLY A 23 11.35 -1.08 -11.42
C GLY A 23 10.91 -2.54 -11.61
N PRO A 24 11.36 -3.22 -12.68
CA PRO A 24 10.84 -4.53 -13.10
C PRO A 24 10.85 -5.64 -12.04
N GLY A 25 11.72 -5.54 -11.02
CA GLY A 25 11.77 -6.50 -9.90
C GLY A 25 10.78 -6.23 -8.77
N HIS A 26 9.97 -5.16 -8.84
CA HIS A 26 9.04 -4.77 -7.79
C HIS A 26 7.61 -5.21 -8.12
N GLY A 27 7.23 -6.38 -7.59
CA GLY A 27 5.89 -6.95 -7.79
C GLY A 27 5.59 -7.16 -9.27
N GLU A 28 4.39 -6.77 -9.69
CA GLU A 28 3.89 -6.92 -11.05
C GLU A 28 4.35 -5.81 -12.00
N TYR A 29 5.17 -4.85 -11.54
CA TYR A 29 5.61 -3.70 -12.35
C TYR A 29 6.22 -4.10 -13.70
N GLY A 30 7.06 -5.15 -13.69
CA GLY A 30 7.72 -5.65 -14.90
C GLY A 30 6.78 -6.19 -15.98
N ALA A 31 5.52 -6.46 -15.65
CA ALA A 31 4.50 -6.83 -16.64
C ALA A 31 4.02 -5.62 -17.47
N PHE A 32 4.22 -4.40 -16.99
CA PHE A 32 3.73 -3.16 -17.62
C PHE A 32 4.86 -2.27 -18.14
N GLN A 33 5.97 -2.20 -17.41
CA GLN A 33 7.05 -1.26 -17.71
C GLN A 33 8.42 -1.95 -17.74
N PRO A 34 9.22 -1.77 -18.82
CA PRO A 34 10.52 -2.42 -18.96
C PRO A 34 11.65 -1.68 -18.21
N GLY A 35 11.48 -0.39 -17.93
CA GLY A 35 12.47 0.46 -17.28
C GLY A 35 12.00 0.96 -15.92
N ALA A 36 12.94 1.20 -15.00
CA ALA A 36 12.60 1.79 -13.71
C ALA A 36 12.11 3.24 -13.86
N ALA A 37 11.32 3.69 -12.89
CA ALA A 37 10.75 5.04 -12.79
C ALA A 37 9.74 5.42 -13.90
N THR A 38 9.44 4.55 -14.86
CA THR A 38 8.34 4.79 -15.80
C THR A 38 6.99 4.70 -15.06
N SER A 39 6.07 5.63 -15.33
CA SER A 39 4.76 5.68 -14.68
C SER A 39 3.89 4.47 -15.02
N MET A 40 3.14 3.95 -14.04
CA MET A 40 1.98 3.09 -14.30
C MET A 40 0.72 3.93 -14.27
N GLY A 41 -0.25 3.58 -15.10
CA GLY A 41 -1.59 4.16 -15.06
C GLY A 41 -2.39 3.64 -13.87
N TYR A 42 -3.48 4.34 -13.54
CA TYR A 42 -4.45 3.83 -12.57
C TYR A 42 -5.07 2.50 -13.01
N ASP A 43 -5.33 2.35 -14.31
CA ASP A 43 -5.91 1.13 -14.89
C ASP A 43 -4.96 -0.07 -14.77
N ASP A 44 -3.64 0.14 -14.84
CA ASP A 44 -2.64 -0.92 -14.61
C ASP A 44 -2.80 -1.53 -13.20
N LEU A 45 -3.10 -0.68 -12.20
CA LEU A 45 -3.36 -1.14 -10.83
C LEU A 45 -4.61 -2.02 -10.75
N LYS A 46 -5.63 -1.72 -11.56
CA LYS A 46 -6.86 -2.53 -11.64
C LYS A 46 -6.64 -3.84 -12.37
N VAL A 47 -5.77 -3.88 -13.38
CA VAL A 47 -5.33 -5.14 -14.01
C VAL A 47 -4.60 -6.02 -12.98
N ILE A 48 -3.71 -5.45 -12.17
CA ILE A 48 -3.01 -6.19 -11.10
C ILE A 48 -4.00 -6.73 -10.06
N GLU A 49 -4.97 -5.92 -9.63
CA GLU A 49 -6.01 -6.33 -8.68
C GLU A 49 -6.86 -7.49 -9.24
N ALA A 50 -7.28 -7.41 -10.50
CA ALA A 50 -8.03 -8.47 -11.17
C ALA A 50 -7.21 -9.76 -11.30
N TYR A 51 -5.93 -9.65 -11.67
CA TYR A 51 -5.02 -10.79 -11.70
C TYR A 51 -4.93 -11.49 -10.34
N ARG A 52 -4.70 -10.71 -9.27
CA ARG A 52 -4.62 -11.24 -7.90
C ARG A 52 -5.93 -11.88 -7.43
N PHE A 53 -7.07 -11.31 -7.80
CA PHE A 53 -8.39 -11.89 -7.51
C PHE A 53 -8.57 -13.25 -8.20
N LEU A 54 -8.34 -13.32 -9.51
CA LEU A 54 -8.46 -14.57 -10.28
C LEU A 54 -7.50 -15.65 -9.78
N ARG A 55 -6.25 -15.26 -9.47
CA ARG A 55 -5.26 -16.15 -8.87
C ARG A 55 -5.72 -16.69 -7.51
N SER A 56 -6.34 -15.83 -6.69
CA SER A 56 -6.83 -16.25 -5.37
C SER A 56 -7.90 -17.33 -5.46
N ILE A 57 -8.77 -17.26 -6.46
CA ILE A 57 -9.77 -18.29 -6.74
C ILE A 57 -9.10 -19.57 -7.24
N ALA A 58 -8.20 -19.45 -8.22
CA ALA A 58 -7.57 -20.61 -8.85
C ALA A 58 -6.67 -21.41 -7.89
N GLU A 59 -6.03 -20.74 -6.93
CA GLU A 59 -5.08 -21.33 -6.00
C GLU A 59 -5.66 -21.50 -4.58
N GLU A 60 -6.94 -21.18 -4.38
CA GLU A 60 -7.63 -21.21 -3.07
C GLU A 60 -6.85 -20.48 -1.95
N THR A 61 -6.08 -19.44 -2.32
CA THR A 61 -5.14 -18.73 -1.45
C THR A 61 -5.31 -17.23 -1.63
N PRO A 62 -5.54 -16.42 -0.57
CA PRO A 62 -5.69 -14.98 -0.72
C PRO A 62 -4.40 -14.29 -1.18
N TYR A 63 -4.45 -13.58 -2.31
CA TYR A 63 -3.36 -12.73 -2.83
C TYR A 63 -3.72 -11.24 -2.76
N GLY A 64 -4.15 -10.77 -1.60
CA GLY A 64 -4.52 -9.36 -1.42
C GLY A 64 -5.37 -9.15 -0.16
N ALA A 65 -5.99 -7.97 -0.09
CA ALA A 65 -6.92 -7.64 0.99
C ALA A 65 -8.18 -8.52 0.93
N THR A 66 -8.63 -8.93 2.10
CA THR A 66 -9.79 -9.80 2.33
C THR A 66 -10.91 -9.05 3.04
N LEU A 67 -12.05 -9.72 3.26
CA LEU A 67 -13.16 -9.12 4.02
C LEU A 67 -12.78 -8.72 5.45
N PRO A 68 -12.05 -9.55 6.24
CA PRO A 68 -11.52 -9.13 7.53
C PRO A 68 -10.68 -7.84 7.48
N ASP A 69 -9.83 -7.68 6.46
CA ASP A 69 -9.01 -6.46 6.31
C ASP A 69 -9.88 -5.22 6.04
N ALA A 70 -10.96 -5.38 5.28
CA ALA A 70 -11.92 -4.32 5.01
C ALA A 70 -12.69 -3.89 6.27
N VAL A 71 -13.12 -4.86 7.09
CA VAL A 71 -13.80 -4.58 8.38
C VAL A 71 -12.84 -3.87 9.33
N HIS A 72 -11.61 -4.34 9.46
CA HIS A 72 -10.61 -3.70 10.30
C HIS A 72 -10.32 -2.27 9.85
N SER A 73 -10.20 -2.05 8.53
CA SER A 73 -10.01 -0.72 7.96
C SER A 73 -11.19 0.21 8.26
N ALA A 74 -12.43 -0.28 8.19
CA ALA A 74 -13.62 0.49 8.54
C ALA A 74 -13.62 0.90 10.02
N ALA A 75 -13.25 0.00 10.94
CA ALA A 75 -13.16 0.30 12.37
C ALA A 75 -12.11 1.40 12.67
N VAL A 76 -10.98 1.38 11.96
CA VAL A 76 -9.95 2.42 12.08
C VAL A 76 -10.49 3.77 11.57
N LEU A 77 -11.18 3.80 10.43
CA LEU A 77 -11.76 5.03 9.88
C LEU A 77 -12.80 5.64 10.83
N GLU A 78 -13.62 4.80 11.46
CA GLU A 78 -14.58 5.24 12.48
C GLU A 78 -13.88 5.84 13.71
N ALA A 79 -12.83 5.17 14.23
CA ALA A 79 -12.03 5.69 15.34
C ALA A 79 -11.34 7.03 14.99
N MET A 80 -10.86 7.18 13.75
CA MET A 80 -10.29 8.45 13.27
C MET A 80 -11.33 9.57 13.26
N ALA A 81 -12.55 9.30 12.79
CA ALA A 81 -13.64 10.28 12.80
C ALA A 81 -14.00 10.70 14.23
N ALA A 82 -14.14 9.74 15.16
CA ALA A 82 -14.42 10.01 16.57
C ALA A 82 -13.29 10.78 17.26
N SER A 83 -12.03 10.48 16.96
CA SER A 83 -10.88 11.21 17.47
C SER A 83 -10.87 12.67 17.00
N ALA A 84 -11.15 12.90 15.71
CA ALA A 84 -11.22 14.25 15.15
C ALA A 84 -12.33 15.09 15.81
N GLU A 85 -13.49 14.49 16.06
CA GLU A 85 -14.63 15.16 16.71
C GLU A 85 -14.34 15.46 18.19
N SER A 86 -13.82 14.48 18.93
CA SER A 86 -13.57 14.60 20.38
C SER A 86 -12.27 15.34 20.72
N ARG A 87 -11.36 15.51 19.76
CA ARG A 87 -9.98 16.02 19.95
C ARG A 87 -9.20 15.24 21.00
N ALA A 88 -9.48 13.95 21.10
CA ALA A 88 -8.85 13.05 22.04
C ALA A 88 -8.37 11.80 21.32
N TRP A 89 -7.49 11.05 21.99
CA TRP A 89 -7.14 9.71 21.58
C TRP A 89 -8.35 8.79 21.73
N VAL A 90 -8.58 7.93 20.74
CA VAL A 90 -9.65 6.94 20.72
C VAL A 90 -9.01 5.58 20.42
N ASP A 91 -9.34 4.59 21.24
CA ASP A 91 -8.93 3.22 20.99
C ASP A 91 -9.68 2.66 19.78
N VAL A 92 -8.96 1.99 18.88
CA VAL A 92 -9.56 1.31 17.74
C VAL A 92 -10.29 0.06 18.26
N PRO A 93 -11.59 -0.12 17.98
CA PRO A 93 -12.31 -1.33 18.36
C PRO A 93 -11.67 -2.57 17.75
N THR A 94 -11.54 -3.64 18.54
CA THR A 94 -11.17 -4.94 17.97
C THR A 94 -12.39 -5.53 17.26
N PRO A 95 -12.29 -5.90 15.97
CA PRO A 95 -13.40 -6.53 15.23
C PRO A 95 -13.81 -7.89 15.79
#